data_AF-A0A7R8W9G4-F1
#
_entry.id   AF-A0A7R8W9G4-F1
#
_cell.length_a   1.000
_cell.length_b   1.000
_cell.length_c   1.000
_cell.angle_alpha   90.00
_cell.angle_beta   90.00
_cell.angle_gamma   90.00
#
_symmetry.space_group_name_H-M   'P 1'
#
loop_
_entity.id
_entity.type
_entity.pdbx_description
1 polymer ?
#
loop_
_entity_poly.entity_id
_entity_poly.type
_entity_poly.pdbx_seq_one_letter_code
_entity_poly.pdbx_strand_id
1 'polypeptide(L)'
;MIGDCFNNATFHEMKRVYSTYCLKQEEALDLLANYHRDVEIVAYFRSVLDELKSHDVVLFDLAALLHWPVKRVLSYHLLLTEIKKSTPEGHRDLFGVSVACGEMHEVSAALNEVKRRKDMIAKYCKERRERSFRDRMSKVSIHSIEKKKSRLSQKMMTTVGWTDTTTDPLFESAQKNLHSLRDTLLYLIDHLPRSHDQLRHILKAQFAEAEHWIALYAEREDDGQSPAPQADVLAPGFRPRVSTAEANSHPSGKLSLQLLWAMMRKLLQTHPSAPVPITASVGPSRSAFDSAIQHSQDKRQDQK
;
A
#
# COMPACT_ATOMS: atom_id res chain seq x y z
N MET A 1 -17.92 20.69 37.13
CA MET A 1 -19.24 20.29 36.62
C MET A 1 -19.03 19.24 35.53
N ILE A 2 -20.05 18.55 35.01
CA ILE A 2 -19.85 17.49 34.01
C ILE A 2 -19.31 18.09 32.70
N GLY A 3 -19.81 19.26 32.30
CA GLY A 3 -19.32 19.96 31.11
C GLY A 3 -17.82 20.25 31.17
N ASP A 4 -17.29 20.61 32.34
CA ASP A 4 -15.86 20.93 32.52
C ASP A 4 -14.94 19.72 32.32
N CYS A 5 -15.45 18.49 32.53
CA CYS A 5 -14.70 17.26 32.27
C CYS A 5 -14.45 17.04 30.78
N PHE A 6 -15.21 17.69 29.92
CA PHE A 6 -15.14 17.63 28.46
C PHE A 6 -14.68 18.99 27.94
N ASN A 7 -13.38 19.26 28.08
CA ASN A 7 -12.75 20.48 27.58
C ASN A 7 -12.05 20.25 26.23
N ASN A 8 -11.63 21.33 25.57
CA ASN A 8 -10.98 21.27 24.24
C ASN A 8 -9.78 20.31 24.17
N ALA A 9 -8.98 20.23 25.24
CA ALA A 9 -7.84 19.31 25.28
C ALA A 9 -8.29 17.84 25.28
N THR A 10 -9.37 17.52 26.01
CA THR A 10 -9.93 16.16 26.06
C THR A 10 -10.49 15.71 24.72
N PHE A 11 -11.22 16.57 23.99
CA PHE A 11 -11.78 16.21 22.68
C PHE A 11 -10.69 15.94 21.64
N HIS A 12 -9.68 16.82 21.60
CA HIS A 12 -8.57 16.68 20.67
C HIS A 12 -7.79 15.39 20.92
N GLU A 13 -7.51 15.08 22.19
CA GLU A 13 -6.79 13.87 22.57
C GLU A 13 -7.62 12.60 22.30
N MET A 14 -8.92 12.61 22.63
CA MET A 14 -9.82 11.51 22.28
C MET A 14 -9.82 11.27 20.77
N LYS A 15 -10.01 12.32 19.97
CA LYS A 15 -10.01 12.22 18.51
C LYS A 15 -8.70 11.62 17.99
N ARG A 16 -7.56 12.07 18.49
CA ARG A 16 -6.23 11.57 18.10
C ARG A 16 -6.06 10.08 18.42
N VAL A 17 -6.26 9.69 19.67
CA VAL A 17 -6.04 8.33 20.16
C VAL A 17 -7.02 7.34 19.51
N TYR A 18 -8.32 7.69 19.48
CA TYR A 18 -9.33 6.81 18.89
C TYR A 18 -9.21 6.72 17.38
N SER A 19 -8.71 7.75 16.68
CA SER A 19 -8.43 7.63 15.23
C SER A 19 -7.38 6.57 14.97
N THR A 20 -6.28 6.56 15.74
CA THR A 20 -5.25 5.52 15.62
C THR A 20 -5.79 4.14 15.98
N TYR A 21 -6.61 4.05 17.02
CA TYR A 21 -7.23 2.79 17.43
C TYR A 21 -8.14 2.22 16.33
N CYS A 22 -9.06 3.04 15.79
CA CYS A 22 -9.98 2.64 14.71
C CYS A 22 -9.25 2.15 13.46
N LEU A 23 -8.11 2.75 13.13
CA LEU A 23 -7.31 2.33 11.98
C LEU A 23 -6.74 0.91 12.17
N LYS A 24 -6.29 0.56 13.38
CA LYS A 24 -5.65 -0.73 13.68
C LYS A 24 -6.63 -1.83 14.12
N GLN A 25 -7.83 -1.46 14.54
CA GLN A 25 -8.81 -2.39 15.12
C GLN A 25 -9.13 -3.58 14.20
N GLU A 26 -9.34 -3.33 12.91
CA GLU A 26 -9.64 -4.39 11.94
C GLU A 26 -8.46 -5.33 11.74
N GLU A 27 -7.22 -4.81 11.71
CA GLU A 27 -6.01 -5.64 11.62
C GLU A 27 -5.84 -6.52 12.86
N ALA A 28 -6.16 -5.98 14.05
CA ALA A 28 -6.15 -6.75 15.29
C ALA A 28 -7.22 -7.86 15.28
N LEU A 29 -8.40 -7.60 14.72
CA LEU A 29 -9.46 -8.60 14.56
C LEU A 29 -9.08 -9.68 13.55
N ASP A 30 -8.43 -9.32 12.44
CA ASP A 30 -7.91 -10.27 11.46
C ASP A 30 -6.80 -11.15 12.05
N LEU A 31 -5.91 -10.57 12.86
CA LEU A 31 -4.89 -11.32 13.59
C LEU A 31 -5.54 -12.29 14.58
N LEU A 32 -6.51 -11.82 15.36
CA LEU A 32 -7.28 -12.67 16.28
C LEU A 32 -7.94 -13.84 15.54
N ALA A 33 -8.53 -13.56 14.36
CA ALA A 33 -9.11 -14.58 13.48
C ALA A 33 -8.09 -15.64 13.05
N ASN A 34 -6.85 -15.24 12.76
CA ASN A 34 -5.78 -16.16 12.38
C ASN A 34 -5.28 -16.99 13.57
N TYR A 35 -5.21 -16.41 14.77
CA TYR A 35 -4.77 -17.11 15.98
C TYR A 35 -5.74 -18.18 16.47
N HIS A 36 -7.01 -18.17 16.03
CA HIS A 36 -7.94 -19.26 16.31
C HIS A 36 -7.49 -20.63 15.77
N ARG A 37 -6.47 -20.68 14.90
CA ARG A 37 -5.88 -21.92 14.38
C ARG A 37 -4.89 -22.56 15.36
N ASP A 38 -4.40 -21.82 16.34
CA ASP A 38 -3.43 -22.28 17.33
C ASP A 38 -4.13 -22.63 18.65
N VAL A 39 -4.04 -23.89 19.05
CA VAL A 39 -4.74 -24.43 20.22
C VAL A 39 -4.19 -23.84 21.51
N GLU A 40 -2.87 -23.58 21.61
CA GLU A 40 -2.25 -23.03 22.81
C GLU A 40 -2.66 -21.58 23.03
N ILE A 41 -2.66 -20.78 21.96
CA ILE A 41 -3.06 -19.38 22.00
C ILE A 41 -4.56 -19.25 22.32
N VAL A 42 -5.40 -20.11 21.73
CA VAL A 42 -6.84 -20.13 22.05
C VAL A 42 -7.09 -20.51 23.51
N ALA A 43 -6.33 -21.47 24.06
CA ALA A 43 -6.43 -21.83 25.47
C ALA A 43 -6.04 -20.65 26.38
N TYR A 44 -4.98 -19.92 26.05
CA TYR A 44 -4.58 -18.70 26.76
C TYR A 44 -5.66 -17.60 26.69
N PHE A 45 -6.25 -17.34 25.51
CA PHE A 45 -7.34 -16.36 25.43
C PHE A 45 -8.57 -16.75 26.27
N ARG A 46 -8.88 -18.05 26.35
CA ARG A 46 -9.95 -18.54 27.23
C ARG A 46 -9.63 -18.29 28.70
N SER A 47 -8.40 -18.57 29.15
CA SER A 47 -8.02 -18.30 30.55
C SER A 47 -8.14 -16.82 30.89
N VAL A 48 -7.71 -15.93 29.98
CA VAL A 48 -7.88 -14.47 30.15
C VAL A 48 -9.36 -14.07 30.21
N LEU A 49 -10.21 -14.65 29.34
CA LEU A 49 -11.64 -14.36 29.37
C LEU A 49 -12.32 -14.86 30.66
N ASP A 50 -11.90 -16.01 31.18
CA ASP A 50 -12.44 -16.54 32.43
C ASP A 50 -11.98 -15.74 33.65
N GLU A 51 -10.74 -15.25 33.65
CA GLU A 51 -10.27 -14.27 34.64
C GLU A 51 -11.09 -12.98 34.58
N LEU A 52 -11.36 -12.43 33.39
CA LEU A 52 -12.17 -11.22 33.25
C LEU A 52 -13.63 -11.42 33.72
N LYS A 53 -14.22 -12.60 33.49
CA LYS A 53 -15.55 -12.94 34.01
C LYS A 53 -15.58 -13.01 35.54
N SER A 54 -14.46 -13.41 36.17
CA SER A 54 -14.35 -13.40 37.64
C SER A 54 -14.44 -11.99 38.24
N HIS A 55 -14.20 -10.96 37.43
CA HIS A 55 -14.34 -9.55 37.78
C HIS A 55 -15.69 -8.93 37.33
N ASP A 56 -16.75 -9.75 37.19
CA ASP A 56 -18.09 -9.33 36.74
C ASP A 56 -18.14 -8.67 35.35
N VAL A 57 -17.12 -8.87 34.52
CA VAL A 57 -17.12 -8.38 33.15
C VAL A 57 -17.87 -9.37 32.26
N VAL A 58 -19.05 -8.97 31.77
CA VAL A 58 -19.87 -9.79 30.85
C VAL A 58 -19.23 -9.79 29.46
N LEU A 59 -18.29 -10.73 29.24
CA LEU A 59 -17.56 -10.94 28.00
C LEU A 59 -17.78 -12.34 27.44
N PHE A 60 -18.24 -12.41 26.20
CA PHE A 60 -18.38 -13.66 25.46
C PHE A 60 -17.16 -13.96 24.58
N ASP A 61 -16.49 -12.91 24.09
CA ASP A 61 -15.39 -13.02 23.13
C ASP A 61 -14.43 -11.83 23.25
N LEU A 62 -13.15 -12.09 23.02
CA LEU A 62 -12.09 -11.08 22.97
C LEU A 62 -12.30 -10.11 21.81
N ALA A 63 -12.90 -10.56 20.69
CA ALA A 63 -13.28 -9.66 19.61
C ALA A 63 -14.29 -8.60 20.06
N ALA A 64 -15.21 -8.94 20.97
CA ALA A 64 -16.17 -7.98 21.52
C ALA A 64 -15.46 -6.89 22.35
N LEU A 65 -14.43 -7.27 23.12
CA LEU A 65 -13.62 -6.33 23.90
C LEU A 65 -12.94 -5.30 22.99
N LEU A 66 -12.44 -5.72 21.81
CA LEU A 66 -11.83 -4.81 20.83
C LEU A 66 -12.85 -3.84 20.22
N HIS A 67 -14.14 -4.16 20.22
CA HIS A 67 -15.19 -3.27 19.69
C HIS A 67 -15.66 -2.21 20.69
N TRP A 68 -15.56 -2.48 21.99
CA TRP A 68 -16.15 -1.62 23.03
C TRP A 68 -15.58 -0.20 23.10
N PRO A 69 -14.25 0.04 22.97
CA PRO A 69 -13.71 1.40 23.00
C PRO A 69 -14.31 2.29 21.91
N VAL A 70 -14.48 1.74 20.71
CA VAL A 70 -15.12 2.44 19.57
C VAL A 70 -16.59 2.68 19.86
N LYS A 71 -17.32 1.66 20.33
CA LYS A 71 -18.72 1.82 20.72
C LYS A 71 -18.88 2.90 21.80
N ARG A 72 -17.95 2.97 22.76
CA ARG A 72 -18.00 3.90 23.87
C ARG A 72 -17.79 5.35 23.44
N VAL A 73 -16.75 5.62 22.64
CA VAL A 73 -16.49 6.99 22.17
C VAL A 73 -17.62 7.54 21.31
N LEU A 74 -18.25 6.68 20.49
CA LEU A 74 -19.42 7.03 19.69
C LEU A 74 -20.69 7.20 20.52
N SER A 75 -20.75 6.71 21.77
CA SER A 75 -21.93 6.83 22.61
C SER A 75 -21.93 8.09 23.48
N TYR A 76 -20.78 8.76 23.68
CA TYR A 76 -20.70 9.91 24.59
C TYR A 76 -21.62 11.06 24.20
N HIS A 77 -21.74 11.37 22.91
CA HIS A 77 -22.64 12.44 22.46
C HIS A 77 -24.12 12.12 22.76
N LEU A 78 -24.51 10.84 22.70
CA LEU A 78 -25.88 10.40 23.05
C LEU A 78 -26.15 10.56 24.55
N LEU A 79 -25.19 10.15 25.38
CA LEU A 79 -25.29 10.31 26.84
C LEU A 79 -25.35 11.78 27.23
N LEU A 80 -24.50 12.63 26.64
CA LEU A 80 -24.50 14.07 26.87
C LEU A 80 -25.80 14.73 26.37
N THR A 81 -26.42 14.20 25.32
CA THR A 81 -27.74 14.64 24.85
C THR A 81 -28.81 14.38 25.90
N GLU A 82 -28.84 13.19 26.52
CA GLU A 82 -29.80 12.87 27.57
C GLU A 82 -29.55 13.68 28.85
N ILE A 83 -28.28 13.90 29.22
CA ILE A 83 -27.92 14.78 30.34
C ILE A 83 -28.39 16.21 30.07
N LYS A 84 -28.17 16.73 28.85
CA LYS A 84 -28.66 18.05 28.45
C LYS A 84 -30.18 18.17 28.60
N LYS A 85 -30.95 17.18 28.13
CA LYS A 85 -32.43 17.17 28.22
C LYS A 85 -32.94 17.16 29.65
N SER A 86 -32.20 16.54 30.56
CA SER A 86 -32.54 16.43 31.99
C SER A 86 -31.99 17.58 32.84
N THR A 87 -31.23 18.50 32.25
CA THR A 87 -30.63 19.65 32.93
C THR A 87 -31.57 20.87 32.83
N PRO A 88 -32.00 21.49 33.95
CA PRO A 88 -32.83 22.70 33.95
C PRO A 88 -32.15 23.90 33.27
N GLU A 89 -32.94 24.79 32.68
CA GLU A 89 -32.43 25.96 31.94
C GLU A 89 -31.60 26.93 32.80
N GLY A 90 -31.86 27.01 34.11
CA GLY A 90 -31.11 27.84 35.06
C GLY A 90 -29.85 27.16 35.63
N HIS A 91 -29.51 25.94 35.21
CA HIS A 91 -28.39 25.20 35.77
C HIS A 91 -27.05 25.70 35.19
N ARG A 92 -26.10 25.99 36.07
CA ARG A 92 -24.75 26.50 35.72
C ARG A 92 -23.95 25.62 34.74
N ASP A 93 -24.24 24.31 34.68
CA ASP A 93 -23.55 23.35 33.80
C ASP A 93 -24.21 23.20 32.42
N LEU A 94 -25.40 23.78 32.20
CA LEU A 94 -26.15 23.57 30.95
C LEU A 94 -25.33 24.00 29.72
N PHE A 95 -24.64 25.14 29.83
CA PHE A 95 -23.76 25.63 28.77
C PHE A 95 -22.61 24.67 28.49
N GLY A 96 -21.90 24.23 29.54
CA GLY A 96 -20.77 23.29 29.42
C GLY A 96 -21.19 21.95 28.80
N VAL A 97 -22.31 21.39 29.25
CA VAL A 97 -22.88 20.15 28.70
C VAL A 97 -23.29 20.34 27.23
N SER A 98 -23.85 21.50 26.86
CA SER A 98 -24.22 21.78 25.46
C SER A 98 -23.01 21.87 24.54
N VAL A 99 -21.93 22.51 24.98
CA VAL A 99 -20.66 22.55 24.23
C VAL A 99 -20.09 21.14 24.10
N ALA A 100 -20.00 20.40 25.22
CA ALA A 100 -19.48 19.04 25.21
C ALA A 100 -20.27 18.08 24.31
N CYS A 101 -21.59 18.23 24.26
CA CYS A 101 -22.44 17.46 23.37
C CYS A 101 -22.11 17.71 21.89
N GLY A 102 -21.90 18.98 21.50
CA GLY A 102 -21.55 19.36 20.14
C GLY A 102 -20.15 18.85 19.75
N GLU A 103 -19.15 19.08 20.61
CA GLU A 103 -17.78 18.63 20.35
C GLU A 103 -17.67 17.10 20.27
N MET A 104 -18.35 16.35 21.15
CA MET A 104 -18.35 14.88 21.04
C MET A 104 -19.09 14.37 19.81
N HIS A 105 -20.09 15.11 19.32
CA HIS A 105 -20.73 14.80 18.04
C HIS A 105 -19.72 14.94 16.89
N GLU A 106 -18.93 16.02 16.87
CA GLU A 106 -17.87 16.24 15.88
C GLU A 106 -16.75 15.18 15.96
N VAL A 107 -16.38 14.75 17.17
CA VAL A 107 -15.43 13.63 17.36
C VAL A 107 -15.99 12.35 16.75
N SER A 108 -17.26 12.02 17.02
CA SER A 108 -17.94 10.84 16.47
C SER A 108 -17.99 10.88 14.93
N ALA A 109 -18.37 12.02 14.35
CA ALA A 109 -18.39 12.23 12.90
C ALA A 109 -16.99 12.06 12.28
N ALA A 110 -15.97 12.64 12.90
CA ALA A 110 -14.60 12.53 12.40
C ALA A 110 -14.07 11.08 12.45
N LEU A 111 -14.35 10.33 13.51
CA LEU A 111 -13.95 8.92 13.62
C LEU A 111 -14.66 8.04 12.59
N ASN A 112 -15.95 8.29 12.34
CA ASN A 112 -16.69 7.60 11.29
C ASN A 112 -16.11 7.89 9.89
N GLU A 113 -15.68 9.13 9.63
CA GLU A 113 -15.04 9.49 8.36
C GLU A 113 -13.66 8.84 8.19
N VAL A 114 -12.86 8.74 9.25
CA VAL A 114 -11.58 8.00 9.24
C VAL A 114 -11.82 6.54 8.83
N LYS A 115 -12.80 5.89 9.45
CA LYS A 115 -13.17 4.51 9.12
C LYS A 115 -13.66 4.38 7.68
N ARG A 116 -14.56 5.27 7.23
CA ARG A 116 -15.06 5.29 5.85
C ARG A 116 -13.94 5.43 4.81
N ARG A 117 -12.96 6.30 5.05
CA ARG A 117 -11.80 6.47 4.16
C ARG A 117 -10.94 5.21 4.10
N LYS A 118 -10.71 4.57 5.25
CA LYS A 118 -9.97 3.31 5.32
C LYS A 118 -10.68 2.21 4.52
N ASP A 119 -11.98 2.03 4.74
CA ASP A 119 -12.79 1.00 4.06
C ASP A 119 -12.82 1.23 2.54
N MET A 120 -12.91 2.50 2.12
CA MET A 120 -12.84 2.90 0.72
C MET A 120 -11.49 2.51 0.10
N ILE A 121 -10.38 2.83 0.75
CA ILE A 121 -9.03 2.45 0.30
C ILE A 121 -8.89 0.93 0.22
N ALA A 122 -9.32 0.21 1.26
CA ALA A 122 -9.27 -1.24 1.31
C ALA A 122 -10.05 -1.89 0.15
N LYS A 123 -11.23 -1.37 -0.17
CA LYS A 123 -12.05 -1.83 -1.30
C LYS A 123 -11.30 -1.70 -2.63
N TYR A 124 -10.73 -0.53 -2.94
CA TYR A 124 -10.00 -0.33 -4.19
C TYR A 124 -8.70 -1.13 -4.28
N CYS A 125 -7.99 -1.30 -3.16
CA CYS A 125 -6.80 -2.15 -3.09
C CYS A 125 -7.14 -3.64 -3.28
N LYS A 126 -8.25 -4.11 -2.70
CA LYS A 126 -8.74 -5.49 -2.86
C LYS A 126 -9.22 -5.73 -4.30
N GLU A 127 -9.97 -4.80 -4.89
CA GLU A 127 -10.35 -4.83 -6.31
C GLU A 127 -9.13 -4.83 -7.25
N ARG A 128 -8.01 -4.19 -6.87
CA ARG A 128 -6.74 -4.29 -7.61
C ARG A 128 -6.10 -5.66 -7.51
N ARG A 129 -6.16 -6.31 -6.35
CA ARG A 129 -5.60 -7.65 -6.11
C ARG A 129 -6.42 -8.76 -6.79
N GLU A 130 -7.75 -8.63 -6.80
CA GLU A 130 -8.70 -9.56 -7.44
C GLU A 130 -8.80 -9.39 -8.97
N ARG A 131 -8.07 -8.43 -9.55
CA ARG A 131 -7.99 -8.24 -11.01
C ARG A 131 -7.18 -9.30 -11.77
N SER A 132 -6.77 -10.39 -11.12
CA SER A 132 -6.22 -11.56 -11.81
C SER A 132 -7.28 -12.17 -12.72
N PHE A 133 -7.01 -12.24 -14.03
CA PHE A 133 -7.94 -12.66 -15.08
C PHE A 133 -8.69 -13.98 -14.79
N ARG A 134 -8.07 -14.87 -14.00
CA ARG A 134 -8.60 -16.18 -13.61
C ARG A 134 -9.84 -16.08 -12.68
N ASP A 135 -9.93 -15.06 -11.84
CA ASP A 135 -11.02 -14.89 -10.87
C ASP A 135 -12.24 -14.14 -11.46
N ARG A 136 -12.07 -13.52 -12.64
CA ARG A 136 -13.20 -12.99 -13.42
C ARG A 136 -14.02 -14.08 -14.10
N MET A 137 -13.41 -15.22 -14.42
CA MET A 137 -14.13 -16.33 -15.08
C MET A 137 -14.85 -17.26 -14.08
N SER A 138 -14.39 -17.32 -12.83
CA SER A 138 -15.00 -18.16 -11.78
C SER A 138 -16.27 -17.58 -11.16
N LYS A 139 -16.46 -16.26 -11.20
CA LYS A 139 -17.57 -15.54 -10.55
C LYS A 139 -18.75 -15.19 -11.47
N VAL A 140 -18.76 -15.66 -12.72
CA VAL A 140 -19.85 -15.36 -13.66
C VAL A 140 -21.03 -16.30 -13.40
N SER A 141 -21.83 -15.97 -12.38
CA SER A 141 -23.12 -16.61 -12.14
C SER A 141 -24.07 -16.31 -13.30
N ILE A 142 -24.58 -17.37 -13.95
CA ILE A 142 -25.48 -17.35 -15.10
C ILE A 142 -26.72 -16.48 -14.86
N HIS A 143 -27.19 -16.38 -13.60
CA HIS A 143 -28.31 -15.51 -13.20
C HIS A 143 -28.01 -14.00 -13.25
N SER A 144 -26.73 -13.60 -13.16
CA SER A 144 -26.32 -12.19 -13.31
C SER A 144 -26.15 -11.77 -14.78
N ILE A 145 -25.89 -12.73 -15.67
CA ILE A 145 -25.85 -12.49 -17.13
C ILE A 145 -27.25 -12.15 -17.64
N GLU A 146 -28.29 -12.82 -17.15
CA GLU A 146 -29.68 -12.57 -17.55
C GLU A 146 -30.19 -11.18 -17.13
N LYS A 147 -29.85 -10.74 -15.92
CA LYS A 147 -30.16 -9.37 -15.45
C LYS A 147 -29.32 -8.29 -16.14
N LYS A 148 -28.06 -8.58 -16.50
CA LYS A 148 -27.22 -7.69 -17.32
C LYS A 148 -27.70 -7.64 -18.77
N LYS A 149 -28.27 -8.74 -19.31
CA LYS A 149 -28.93 -8.78 -20.61
C LYS A 149 -30.19 -7.91 -20.62
N SER A 150 -30.97 -7.89 -19.53
CA SER A 150 -32.11 -6.96 -19.38
C SER A 150 -31.67 -5.49 -19.38
N ARG A 151 -30.59 -5.13 -18.65
CA ARG A 151 -30.04 -3.77 -18.66
C ARG A 151 -29.38 -3.39 -19.99
N LEU A 152 -28.75 -4.35 -20.68
CA LEU A 152 -28.19 -4.17 -22.02
C LEU A 152 -29.30 -4.05 -23.08
N SER A 153 -30.40 -4.79 -22.92
CA SER A 153 -31.60 -4.66 -23.75
C SER A 153 -32.24 -3.28 -23.57
N GLN A 154 -32.27 -2.76 -22.33
CA GLN A 154 -32.68 -1.38 -22.05
C GLN A 154 -31.69 -0.35 -22.64
N LYS A 155 -30.39 -0.66 -22.66
CA LYS A 155 -29.36 0.16 -23.32
C LYS A 155 -29.43 0.11 -24.86
N MET A 156 -29.87 -1.01 -25.43
CA MET A 156 -30.18 -1.12 -26.85
C MET A 156 -31.47 -0.36 -27.19
N MET A 157 -32.52 -0.45 -26.37
CA MET A 157 -33.75 0.33 -26.57
C MET A 157 -33.50 1.84 -26.53
N THR A 158 -32.57 2.31 -25.70
CA THR A 158 -32.14 3.73 -25.67
C THR A 158 -31.23 4.09 -26.84
N THR A 159 -30.35 3.20 -27.29
CA THR A 159 -29.49 3.44 -28.48
C THR A 159 -30.30 3.48 -29.78
N VAL A 160 -31.44 2.78 -29.83
CA VAL A 160 -32.37 2.77 -30.98
C VAL A 160 -33.40 3.91 -30.91
N GLY A 161 -33.34 4.77 -29.88
CA GLY A 161 -34.15 6.00 -29.79
C GLY A 161 -35.59 5.81 -29.29
N TRP A 162 -35.90 4.70 -28.58
CA TRP A 162 -37.27 4.40 -28.14
C TRP A 162 -37.64 5.01 -26.77
N THR A 163 -36.68 5.56 -26.01
CA THR A 163 -36.97 6.31 -24.77
C THR A 163 -36.00 7.46 -24.58
N ASP A 164 -36.54 8.64 -24.28
CA ASP A 164 -35.78 9.86 -24.02
C ASP A 164 -35.02 9.77 -22.69
N THR A 165 -33.71 10.03 -22.70
CA THR A 165 -32.92 10.14 -21.47
C THR A 165 -31.87 11.22 -21.66
N THR A 166 -31.85 12.16 -20.72
CA THR A 166 -30.92 13.28 -20.63
C THR A 166 -29.48 12.77 -20.41
N THR A 167 -28.69 12.71 -21.48
CA THR A 167 -27.25 12.49 -21.41
C THR A 167 -26.56 13.80 -21.05
N ASP A 168 -25.81 13.82 -19.95
CA ASP A 168 -24.96 14.95 -19.57
C ASP A 168 -23.59 14.82 -20.28
N PRO A 169 -23.30 15.67 -21.30
CA PRO A 169 -22.07 15.58 -22.08
C PRO A 169 -20.81 15.95 -21.27
N LEU A 170 -20.95 16.73 -20.19
CA LEU A 170 -19.83 17.10 -19.34
C LEU A 170 -19.36 15.91 -18.51
N PHE A 171 -20.30 15.11 -18.00
CA PHE A 171 -20.00 13.90 -17.25
C PHE A 171 -19.26 12.86 -18.11
N GLU A 172 -19.72 12.62 -19.34
CA GLU A 172 -19.06 11.66 -20.25
C GLU A 172 -17.65 12.09 -20.64
N SER A 173 -17.45 13.39 -20.88
CA SER A 173 -16.13 13.96 -21.17
C SER A 173 -15.17 13.79 -19.99
N ALA A 174 -15.62 14.12 -18.77
CA ALA A 174 -14.84 13.94 -17.55
C ALA A 174 -14.50 12.46 -17.29
N GLN A 175 -15.45 11.56 -17.51
CA GLN A 175 -15.24 10.12 -17.38
C GLN A 175 -14.19 9.62 -18.38
N LYS A 176 -14.26 10.04 -19.65
CA LYS A 176 -13.29 9.67 -20.68
C LYS A 176 -11.87 10.14 -20.33
N ASN A 177 -11.74 11.36 -19.82
CA ASN A 177 -10.46 11.91 -19.39
C ASN A 177 -9.85 11.14 -18.21
N LEU A 178 -10.67 10.79 -17.22
CA LEU A 178 -10.24 9.98 -16.08
C LEU A 178 -9.74 8.60 -16.53
N HIS A 179 -10.46 7.97 -17.47
CA HIS A 179 -10.06 6.69 -18.04
C HIS A 179 -8.73 6.79 -18.80
N SER A 180 -8.57 7.81 -19.65
CA SER A 180 -7.31 8.03 -20.38
C SER A 180 -6.14 8.29 -19.44
N LEU A 181 -6.32 9.11 -18.40
CA LEU A 181 -5.28 9.37 -17.38
C LEU A 181 -4.90 8.11 -16.61
N ARG A 182 -5.88 7.28 -16.27
CA ARG A 182 -5.62 6.01 -15.60
C ARG A 182 -4.75 5.10 -16.47
N ASP A 183 -5.08 4.99 -17.76
CA ASP A 183 -4.38 4.09 -18.67
C ASP A 183 -2.93 4.54 -18.91
N THR A 184 -2.70 5.86 -19.01
CA THR A 184 -1.32 6.41 -19.11
C THR A 184 -0.51 6.20 -17.83
N LEU A 185 -1.11 6.36 -16.65
CA LEU A 185 -0.43 6.08 -15.38
C LEU A 185 -0.08 4.59 -15.24
N LEU A 186 -0.97 3.69 -15.66
CA LEU A 186 -0.69 2.25 -15.65
C LEU A 186 0.43 1.88 -16.62
N TYR A 187 0.43 2.47 -17.82
CA TYR A 187 1.53 2.33 -18.78
C TYR A 187 2.87 2.78 -18.18
N LEU A 188 2.90 3.95 -17.53
CA LEU A 188 4.12 4.46 -16.90
C LEU A 188 4.63 3.57 -15.78
N ILE A 189 3.74 3.08 -14.91
CA ILE A 189 4.10 2.18 -13.81
C ILE A 189 4.68 0.86 -14.34
N ASP A 190 4.18 0.35 -15.47
CA ASP A 190 4.67 -0.89 -16.08
C ASP A 190 6.03 -0.72 -16.78
N HIS A 191 6.24 0.42 -17.46
CA HIS A 191 7.42 0.63 -18.29
C HIS A 191 8.60 1.31 -17.59
N LEU A 192 8.36 2.14 -16.56
CA LEU A 192 9.44 2.81 -15.81
C LEU A 192 10.48 1.84 -15.20
N PRO A 193 10.10 0.70 -14.58
CA PRO A 193 11.07 -0.25 -14.05
C PRO A 193 11.97 -0.83 -15.15
N ARG A 194 11.38 -1.15 -16.31
CA ARG A 194 12.13 -1.70 -17.44
C ARG A 194 13.14 -0.70 -17.99
N SER A 195 12.75 0.57 -18.11
CA SER A 195 13.64 1.66 -18.53
C SER A 195 14.75 1.90 -17.50
N HIS A 196 14.41 1.86 -16.21
CA HIS A 196 15.39 1.96 -15.12
C HIS A 196 16.42 0.83 -15.18
N ASP A 197 15.97 -0.42 -15.39
CA ASP A 197 16.87 -1.58 -15.48
C ASP A 197 17.78 -1.50 -16.70
N GLN A 198 17.24 -1.07 -17.86
CA GLN A 198 18.04 -0.82 -19.06
C GLN A 198 19.15 0.21 -18.82
N LEU A 199 18.82 1.35 -18.21
CA LEU A 199 19.81 2.38 -17.86
C LEU A 199 20.85 1.85 -16.88
N ARG A 200 20.44 1.07 -15.88
CA ARG A 200 21.33 0.43 -14.91
C ARG A 200 22.29 -0.55 -15.58
N HIS A 201 21.81 -1.34 -16.55
CA HIS A 201 22.65 -2.27 -17.32
C HIS A 201 23.68 -1.54 -18.17
N ILE A 202 23.27 -0.47 -18.86
CA ILE A 202 24.19 0.35 -19.67
C ILE A 202 25.27 0.98 -18.80
N LEU A 203 24.88 1.58 -17.67
CA LEU A 203 25.83 2.19 -16.73
C LEU A 203 26.83 1.15 -16.20
N LYS A 204 26.36 -0.04 -15.80
CA LYS A 204 27.24 -1.13 -15.36
C LYS A 204 28.25 -1.55 -16.44
N ALA A 205 27.82 -1.66 -17.70
CA ALA A 205 28.71 -2.02 -18.80
C ALA A 205 29.80 -0.94 -19.02
N GLN A 206 29.40 0.33 -19.00
CA GLN A 206 30.33 1.46 -19.10
C GLN A 206 31.35 1.49 -17.96
N PHE A 207 30.94 1.13 -16.74
CA PHE A 207 31.86 1.03 -15.61
C PHE A 207 32.83 -0.15 -15.73
N ALA A 208 32.35 -1.32 -16.16
CA ALA A 208 33.21 -2.49 -16.38
C ALA A 208 34.28 -2.21 -17.45
N GLU A 209 33.92 -1.46 -18.49
CA GLU A 209 34.86 -1.02 -19.51
C GLU A 209 35.91 -0.07 -18.93
N ALA A 210 35.49 0.92 -18.12
CA ALA A 210 36.43 1.81 -17.46
C ALA A 210 37.39 1.07 -16.50
N GLU A 211 36.89 0.10 -15.72
CA GLU A 211 37.73 -0.75 -14.85
C GLU A 211 38.72 -1.58 -15.66
N HIS A 212 38.31 -2.11 -16.81
CA HIS A 212 39.21 -2.84 -17.72
C HIS A 212 40.32 -1.94 -18.27
N TRP A 213 40.00 -0.72 -18.70
CA TRP A 213 41.00 0.25 -19.14
C TRP A 213 41.96 0.62 -18.00
N ILE A 214 41.45 0.87 -16.80
CA ILE A 214 42.29 1.18 -15.63
C ILE A 214 43.26 0.03 -15.33
N ALA A 215 42.80 -1.23 -15.40
CA ALA A 215 43.66 -2.40 -15.20
C ALA A 215 44.77 -2.49 -16.27
N LEU A 216 44.43 -2.31 -17.55
CA LEU A 216 45.42 -2.32 -18.65
C LEU A 216 46.49 -1.23 -18.51
N TYR A 217 46.12 -0.04 -18.00
CA TYR A 217 47.09 1.03 -17.77
C TYR A 217 47.90 0.84 -16.49
N ALA A 218 47.35 0.18 -15.46
CA ALA A 218 48.08 -0.15 -14.23
C ALA A 218 49.17 -1.21 -14.49
N GLU A 219 48.91 -2.20 -15.34
CA GLU A 219 49.88 -3.26 -15.70
C GLU A 219 51.06 -2.74 -16.52
N ARG A 220 50.90 -1.62 -17.26
CA ARG A 220 51.98 -0.98 -18.04
C ARG A 220 52.91 -0.08 -17.22
N GLU A 221 52.59 0.23 -15.97
CA GLU A 221 53.48 1.01 -15.10
C GLU A 221 54.54 0.13 -14.40
N ASP A 222 54.33 -1.20 -14.30
CA ASP A 222 55.31 -2.14 -13.73
C ASP A 222 56.38 -2.61 -14.74
N ASP A 223 56.05 -2.66 -16.03
CA ASP A 223 57.01 -2.92 -17.10
C ASP A 223 57.61 -1.59 -17.58
N GLY A 224 58.75 -1.19 -16.99
CA GLY A 224 59.42 0.10 -17.19
C GLY A 224 59.89 0.45 -18.62
N GLN A 225 59.01 0.43 -19.61
CA GLN A 225 59.27 0.93 -20.96
C GLN A 225 58.01 1.60 -21.54
N SER A 226 57.93 2.92 -21.37
CA SER A 226 57.01 3.77 -22.13
C SER A 226 57.37 3.71 -23.63
N PRO A 227 56.35 3.66 -24.52
CA PRO A 227 56.01 4.91 -25.18
C PRO A 227 54.51 5.18 -25.16
N ALA A 228 54.16 6.43 -24.88
CA ALA A 228 52.81 6.95 -25.09
C ALA A 228 52.35 6.68 -26.53
N PRO A 229 51.12 6.18 -26.77
CA PRO A 229 50.59 6.10 -28.11
C PRO A 229 50.44 7.52 -28.65
N GLN A 230 51.09 7.79 -29.78
CA GLN A 230 50.91 9.02 -30.54
C GLN A 230 49.43 9.19 -30.87
N ALA A 231 48.90 10.38 -30.59
CA ALA A 231 47.49 10.74 -30.66
C ALA A 231 46.98 10.92 -32.11
N ASP A 232 47.28 9.98 -33.02
CA ASP A 232 46.97 10.11 -34.46
C ASP A 232 45.99 9.06 -35.03
N VAL A 233 45.31 8.29 -34.18
CA VAL A 233 44.22 7.41 -34.64
C VAL A 233 42.98 7.57 -33.77
N LEU A 234 42.31 8.71 -33.88
CA LEU A 234 40.93 8.87 -33.43
C LEU A 234 40.04 9.21 -34.62
N ALA A 235 39.09 8.31 -34.88
CA ALA A 235 37.98 8.52 -35.79
C ALA A 235 37.30 9.89 -35.53
N PRO A 236 36.83 10.59 -36.57
CA PRO A 236 36.26 11.92 -36.43
C PRO A 236 34.90 11.80 -35.76
N GLY A 237 34.77 12.20 -34.48
CA GLY A 237 33.45 12.24 -33.85
C GLY A 237 33.37 12.66 -32.39
N PHE A 238 34.41 12.47 -31.56
CA PHE A 238 34.30 12.82 -30.14
C PHE A 238 35.58 13.52 -29.64
N ARG A 239 35.50 14.85 -29.48
CA ARG A 239 36.39 15.61 -28.60
C ARG A 239 35.64 15.97 -27.32
N PRO A 240 35.94 15.37 -26.16
CA PRO A 240 35.63 16.00 -24.89
C PRO A 240 36.56 17.20 -24.72
N ARG A 241 36.00 18.41 -24.66
CA ARG A 241 36.76 19.63 -24.35
C ARG A 241 37.09 19.64 -22.86
N VAL A 242 38.24 19.11 -22.48
CA VAL A 242 38.88 19.45 -21.20
C VAL A 242 40.33 19.78 -21.48
N SER A 243 40.70 21.02 -21.18
CA SER A 243 42.05 21.57 -21.33
C SER A 243 43.01 20.87 -20.38
N THR A 244 43.94 20.07 -20.89
CA THR A 244 44.90 19.25 -20.14
C THR A 244 46.21 19.97 -19.85
N ALA A 245 46.19 21.27 -19.55
CA ALA A 245 47.44 22.04 -19.39
C ALA A 245 47.91 22.29 -17.95
N GLU A 246 47.10 22.10 -16.89
CA GLU A 246 47.52 22.53 -15.53
C GLU A 246 47.20 21.56 -14.38
N ALA A 247 46.97 20.27 -14.65
CA ALA A 247 46.70 19.30 -13.58
C ALA A 247 47.94 18.58 -13.03
N ASN A 248 49.12 18.77 -13.61
CA ASN A 248 50.34 18.07 -13.21
C ASN A 248 51.18 18.90 -12.22
N SER A 249 50.68 19.12 -10.99
CA SER A 249 51.57 19.45 -9.84
C SER A 249 50.90 19.49 -8.45
N HIS A 250 49.65 19.00 -8.26
CA HIS A 250 49.03 19.04 -6.93
C HIS A 250 48.49 17.68 -6.42
N PRO A 251 48.71 17.35 -5.12
CA PRO A 251 48.24 16.10 -4.50
C PRO A 251 46.70 15.98 -4.47
N SER A 252 45.98 17.03 -4.85
CA SER A 252 44.53 17.11 -4.95
C SER A 252 43.90 16.23 -6.04
N GLY A 253 44.64 15.80 -7.07
CA GLY A 253 44.11 14.94 -8.15
C GLY A 253 43.88 13.48 -7.73
N LYS A 254 44.73 12.95 -6.84
CA LYS A 254 44.53 11.61 -6.25
C LYS A 254 43.36 11.61 -5.26
N LEU A 255 43.21 12.68 -4.49
CA LEU A 255 42.05 12.89 -3.62
C LEU A 255 40.75 13.05 -4.41
N SER A 256 40.74 13.73 -5.56
CA SER A 256 39.51 13.91 -6.35
C SER A 256 39.00 12.60 -6.96
N LEU A 257 39.88 11.75 -7.48
CA LEU A 257 39.51 10.44 -8.02
C LEU A 257 39.12 9.45 -6.91
N GLN A 258 39.80 9.48 -5.76
CA GLN A 258 39.40 8.67 -4.60
C GLN A 258 38.09 9.15 -3.98
N LEU A 259 37.82 10.46 -3.96
CA LEU A 259 36.56 11.02 -3.49
C LEU A 259 35.42 10.72 -4.48
N LEU A 260 35.69 10.78 -5.79
CA LEU A 260 34.76 10.36 -6.83
C LEU A 260 34.43 8.87 -6.68
N TRP A 261 35.44 8.02 -6.49
CA TRP A 261 35.27 6.59 -6.25
C TRP A 261 34.54 6.28 -4.93
N ALA A 262 34.81 7.03 -3.87
CA ALA A 262 34.09 6.94 -2.60
C ALA A 262 32.63 7.41 -2.72
N MET A 263 32.35 8.48 -3.47
CA MET A 263 31.01 8.96 -3.77
C MET A 263 30.25 7.96 -4.66
N MET A 264 30.92 7.36 -5.65
CA MET A 264 30.36 6.32 -6.52
C MET A 264 30.07 5.03 -5.74
N ARG A 265 30.95 4.62 -4.81
CA ARG A 265 30.65 3.54 -3.86
C ARG A 265 29.47 3.86 -2.96
N LYS A 266 29.34 5.10 -2.49
CA LYS A 266 28.23 5.53 -1.63
C LYS A 266 26.90 5.56 -2.38
N LEU A 267 26.89 5.94 -3.67
CA LEU A 267 25.72 5.84 -4.55
C LEU A 267 25.36 4.38 -4.90
N LEU A 268 26.33 3.47 -4.90
CA LEU A 268 26.10 2.02 -5.03
C LEU A 268 25.66 1.36 -3.70
N GLN A 269 25.99 1.96 -2.56
CA GLN A 269 25.69 1.49 -1.20
C GLN A 269 24.49 2.17 -0.53
N THR A 270 23.94 3.27 -1.09
CA THR A 270 22.59 3.70 -0.71
C THR A 270 21.67 2.52 -0.95
N HIS A 271 21.14 2.01 0.16
CA HIS A 271 20.54 0.70 0.31
C HIS A 271 19.78 0.17 -0.92
N PRO A 272 19.77 -1.15 -1.15
CA PRO A 272 18.63 -1.72 -1.85
C PRO A 272 17.41 -1.24 -1.06
N SER A 273 16.48 -0.53 -1.71
CA SER A 273 15.11 -0.56 -1.24
C SER A 273 14.76 -2.05 -1.22
N ALA A 274 14.87 -2.65 -0.03
CA ALA A 274 14.67 -4.07 0.15
C ALA A 274 13.31 -4.40 -0.48
N PRO A 275 13.22 -5.46 -1.29
CA PRO A 275 11.91 -5.98 -1.63
C PRO A 275 11.20 -6.26 -0.32
N VAL A 276 10.03 -5.65 -0.12
CA VAL A 276 9.11 -6.04 0.94
C VAL A 276 8.96 -7.57 0.84
N PRO A 277 9.26 -8.34 1.89
CA PRO A 277 9.11 -9.79 1.84
C PRO A 277 7.62 -10.11 1.72
N ILE A 278 7.18 -10.37 0.49
CA ILE A 278 6.03 -11.24 0.26
C ILE A 278 6.59 -12.63 0.52
N THR A 279 6.27 -13.19 1.68
CA THR A 279 6.42 -14.61 1.96
C THR A 279 5.54 -15.38 0.97
N ALA A 280 6.07 -15.66 -0.22
CA ALA A 280 5.56 -16.71 -1.06
C ALA A 280 6.01 -18.02 -0.41
N SER A 281 5.10 -18.64 0.36
CA SER A 281 5.22 -20.06 0.64
C SER A 281 5.37 -20.75 -0.72
N VAL A 282 6.50 -21.41 -0.91
CA VAL A 282 6.76 -22.27 -2.07
C VAL A 282 5.67 -23.34 -2.06
N GLY A 283 4.63 -23.11 -2.86
CA GLY A 283 3.72 -24.17 -3.27
C GLY A 283 4.50 -25.17 -4.13
N PRO A 284 4.08 -26.44 -4.18
CA PRO A 284 4.82 -27.47 -4.88
C PRO A 284 5.00 -27.10 -6.36
N SER A 285 6.19 -27.38 -6.88
CA SER A 285 6.53 -27.22 -8.30
C SER A 285 5.42 -27.78 -9.20
N ARG A 286 5.19 -27.11 -10.33
CA ARG A 286 4.17 -27.44 -11.35
C ARG A 286 4.22 -28.92 -11.77
N SER A 287 5.39 -29.56 -11.71
CA SER A 287 5.57 -31.00 -11.97
C SER A 287 4.92 -31.93 -10.92
N ALA A 288 4.86 -31.49 -9.65
CA ALA A 288 4.23 -32.25 -8.56
C ALA A 288 2.69 -32.11 -8.59
N PHE A 289 2.17 -30.99 -9.12
CA PHE A 289 0.74 -30.80 -9.31
C PHE A 289 0.21 -31.61 -10.50
N ASP A 290 0.95 -31.64 -11.61
CA ASP A 290 0.55 -32.43 -12.80
C ASP A 290 0.62 -33.94 -12.51
N SER A 291 1.57 -34.40 -11.69
CA SER A 291 1.65 -35.81 -11.24
C SER A 291 0.50 -36.23 -10.32
N ALA A 292 0.01 -35.31 -9.46
CA ALA A 292 -1.12 -35.58 -8.57
C ALA A 292 -2.48 -35.60 -9.30
N ILE A 293 -2.61 -34.85 -10.40
CA ILE A 293 -3.80 -34.88 -11.26
C ILE A 293 -3.84 -36.18 -12.08
N GLN A 294 -2.70 -36.64 -12.61
CA GLN A 294 -2.64 -37.91 -13.35
C GLN A 294 -3.01 -39.10 -12.44
N HIS A 295 -2.45 -39.15 -11.22
CA HIS A 295 -2.75 -40.23 -10.27
C HIS A 295 -4.21 -40.23 -9.77
N SER A 296 -4.89 -39.08 -9.79
CA SER A 296 -6.30 -38.98 -9.43
C SER A 296 -7.26 -39.26 -10.59
N GLN A 297 -6.79 -39.27 -11.85
CA GLN A 297 -7.56 -39.69 -13.02
C GLN A 297 -7.49 -41.21 -13.23
N ASP A 298 -6.34 -41.84 -13.00
CA ASP A 298 -6.21 -43.32 -13.06
C ASP A 298 -7.08 -44.01 -12.00
N LYS A 299 -7.14 -43.47 -10.76
CA LYS A 299 -8.03 -44.01 -9.71
C LYS A 299 -9.53 -43.89 -10.00
N ARG A 300 -9.95 -43.08 -10.98
CA ARG A 300 -11.36 -42.99 -11.41
C ARG A 300 -11.70 -43.93 -12.55
N GLN A 301 -10.71 -44.48 -13.26
CA GLN A 301 -10.94 -45.48 -14.30
C GLN A 301 -10.98 -46.91 -13.74
N ASP A 302 -10.28 -47.19 -12.64
CA ASP A 302 -10.32 -48.51 -11.96
C ASP A 302 -11.55 -48.74 -11.06
N GLN A 303 -12.50 -47.80 -11.02
CA GLN A 303 -13.73 -47.89 -10.22
C GLN A 303 -15.03 -47.90 -11.06
N LYS A 304 -14.90 -48.20 -12.36
CA LYS A 304 -16.02 -48.59 -13.25
C LYS A 304 -15.82 -50.01 -13.73
#